data_AF-A0A6L7MF90-F1
#
_entry.id   AF-A0A6L7MF90-F1
#
_cell.length_a   1.000
_cell.length_b   1.000
_cell.length_c   1.000
_cell.angle_alpha   90.00
_cell.angle_beta   90.00
_cell.angle_gamma   90.00
#
_symmetry.space_group_name_H-M   'P 1'
#
loop_
_entity.id
_entity.type
_entity.pdbx_description
1 polymer ?
#
loop_
_entity_poly.entity_id
_entity_poly.type
_entity_poly.pdbx_seq_one_letter_code
_entity_poly.pdbx_strand_id
1 'polypeptide(L)'
;MTKFIKDLVWQEHPDDFIPAERKILLSLSMERWHWLTMDGLRKAAALSEQEFNEGLESLMNDGYVRAYVNDDWSELIFGLTERVGRGAHPLKDRRLATKN
;
A
#
# COMPACT_ATOMS: atom_id res chain seq x y z
N MET A 1 16.82 9.47 1.18
CA MET A 1 15.82 9.96 2.16
C MET A 1 14.44 9.64 1.61
N THR A 2 13.66 8.80 2.31
CA THR A 2 12.30 8.43 1.88
C THR A 2 11.37 9.60 2.18
N LYS A 3 10.63 10.07 1.17
CA LYS A 3 9.56 11.07 1.35
C LYS A 3 8.21 10.36 1.40
N PHE A 4 7.35 10.85 2.28
CA PHE A 4 5.98 10.37 2.43
C PHE A 4 5.03 11.47 2.01
N ILE A 5 3.94 11.07 1.37
CA ILE A 5 2.83 11.96 1.08
C ILE A 5 2.21 12.38 2.41
N LYS A 6 1.95 13.68 2.49
CA LYS A 6 1.25 14.31 3.62
C LYS A 6 -0.22 14.48 3.27
N ASP A 7 -1.02 14.74 4.30
CA ASP A 7 -2.43 15.11 4.16
C ASP A 7 -3.26 13.96 3.53
N LEU A 8 -2.91 12.72 3.87
CA LEU A 8 -3.70 11.53 3.57
C LEU A 8 -4.78 11.35 4.63
N VAL A 9 -5.98 10.91 4.22
CA VAL A 9 -7.15 10.79 5.11
C VAL A 9 -6.85 9.92 6.32
N TRP A 10 -6.14 8.80 6.14
CA TRP A 10 -5.79 7.93 7.26
C TRP A 10 -4.88 8.61 8.30
N GLN A 11 -4.12 9.64 7.91
CA GLN A 11 -3.23 10.39 8.82
C GLN A 11 -4.00 11.35 9.74
N GLU A 12 -5.27 11.64 9.45
CA GLU A 12 -6.13 12.46 10.33
C GLU A 12 -6.49 11.70 11.61
N HIS A 13 -6.57 10.37 11.54
CA HIS A 13 -6.95 9.49 12.65
C HIS A 13 -5.96 8.31 12.78
N PRO A 14 -4.67 8.57 13.07
CA PRO A 14 -3.66 7.50 13.10
C PRO A 14 -3.87 6.50 14.25
N ASP A 15 -4.60 6.89 15.29
CA ASP A 15 -4.87 6.06 16.46
C ASP A 15 -5.97 5.01 16.22
N ASP A 16 -6.74 5.12 15.13
CA ASP A 16 -7.77 4.14 14.74
C ASP A 16 -7.16 2.83 14.21
N PHE A 17 -5.87 2.85 13.89
CA PHE A 17 -5.16 1.73 13.27
C PHE A 17 -4.22 1.03 14.26
N ILE A 18 -4.15 -0.29 14.19
CA ILE A 18 -3.16 -1.04 14.98
C ILE A 18 -1.73 -0.80 14.45
N PRO A 19 -0.68 -1.11 15.23
CA PRO A 19 0.70 -0.88 14.79
C PRO A 19 1.08 -1.52 13.44
N ALA A 20 0.54 -2.69 13.14
CA ALA A 20 0.78 -3.37 11.86
C ALA A 20 0.16 -2.59 10.68
N GLU A 21 -1.10 -2.20 10.81
CA GLU A 21 -1.82 -1.43 9.80
C GLU A 21 -1.14 -0.08 9.53
N ARG A 22 -0.76 0.65 10.59
CA ARG A 22 -0.02 1.92 10.44
C ARG A 22 1.27 1.77 9.64
N LYS A 23 2.04 0.69 9.87
CA LYS A 23 3.29 0.43 9.14
C LYS A 23 3.02 0.14 7.66
N ILE A 24 1.93 -0.56 7.34
CA ILE A 24 1.50 -0.83 5.97
C ILE A 24 1.04 0.48 5.29
N LEU A 25 0.18 1.26 5.94
CA LEU A 25 -0.30 2.56 5.44
C LEU A 25 0.87 3.52 5.20
N LEU A 26 1.81 3.61 6.15
CA LEU A 26 3.02 4.43 6.00
C LEU A 26 3.87 3.96 4.82
N SER A 27 4.03 2.65 4.63
CA SER A 27 4.77 2.08 3.50
C SER A 27 4.11 2.43 2.16
N LEU A 28 2.79 2.35 2.08
CA LEU A 28 2.03 2.74 0.88
C LEU A 28 1.90 4.26 0.73
N SER A 29 2.31 5.06 1.71
CA SER A 29 2.37 6.53 1.65
C SER A 29 3.67 7.07 1.05
N MET A 30 4.63 6.19 0.68
CA MET A 30 5.89 6.63 0.07
C MET A 30 5.65 7.32 -1.29
N GLU A 31 6.21 8.53 -1.48
CA GLU A 31 6.04 9.32 -2.73
C GLU A 31 6.61 8.62 -3.98
N ARG A 32 7.62 7.78 -3.78
CA ARG A 32 8.37 7.15 -4.87
C ARG A 32 7.51 6.19 -5.69
N TRP A 33 6.58 5.50 -5.05
CA TRP A 33 5.80 4.41 -5.64
C TRP A 33 4.32 4.56 -5.29
N HIS A 34 3.44 4.43 -6.28
CA HIS A 34 1.99 4.40 -6.07
C HIS A 34 1.50 3.00 -5.70
N TRP A 35 2.20 1.99 -6.22
CA TRP A 35 1.89 0.59 -6.07
C TRP A 35 3.14 -0.18 -5.62
N LEU A 36 2.96 -1.14 -4.72
CA LEU A 36 4.00 -2.04 -4.22
C LEU A 36 3.57 -3.49 -4.41
N THR A 37 4.49 -4.36 -4.83
CA THR A 37 4.27 -5.81 -4.79
C THR A 37 4.12 -6.30 -3.35
N MET A 38 3.57 -7.49 -3.16
CA MET A 38 3.47 -8.12 -1.83
C MET A 38 4.82 -8.12 -1.08
N ASP A 39 5.88 -8.57 -1.77
CA ASP A 39 7.24 -8.60 -1.21
C ASP A 39 7.79 -7.21 -0.92
N GLY A 40 7.57 -6.26 -1.83
CA GLY A 40 8.03 -4.88 -1.65
C GLY A 40 7.35 -4.21 -0.46
N LEU A 41 6.05 -4.44 -0.30
CA LEU A 41 5.26 -3.90 0.79
C LEU A 41 5.65 -4.51 2.14
N ARG A 42 5.78 -5.85 2.22
CA ARG A 42 6.20 -6.53 3.45
C ARG A 42 7.60 -6.08 3.90
N LYS A 43 8.54 -5.96 2.95
CA LYS A 43 9.90 -5.46 3.23
C LYS A 43 9.88 -4.01 3.74
N ALA A 44 9.03 -3.16 3.15
CA ALA A 44 8.90 -1.77 3.57
C ALA A 44 8.25 -1.64 4.96
N ALA A 45 7.26 -2.46 5.27
CA ALA A 45 6.54 -2.43 6.54
C ALA A 45 7.36 -3.01 7.72
N ALA A 46 8.38 -3.83 7.42
CA ALA A 46 9.22 -4.48 8.43
C ALA A 46 8.39 -5.22 9.50
N LEU A 47 7.45 -6.03 9.02
CA LEU A 47 6.54 -6.85 9.82
C LEU A 47 6.86 -8.34 9.64
N SER A 48 6.48 -9.14 10.64
CA SER A 48 6.39 -10.59 10.44
C SER A 48 5.33 -10.92 9.38
N GLU A 49 5.41 -12.11 8.80
CA GLU A 49 4.44 -12.54 7.78
C GLU A 49 3.01 -12.56 8.31
N GLN A 50 2.81 -13.04 9.54
CA GLN A 50 1.50 -13.07 10.17
C GLN A 50 0.92 -11.67 10.41
N GLU A 51 1.65 -10.79 11.09
CA GLU A 51 1.20 -9.41 11.35
C GLU A 51 0.92 -8.65 10.04
N PHE A 52 1.73 -8.90 9.02
CA PHE A 52 1.56 -8.30 7.72
C PHE A 52 0.28 -8.77 7.03
N ASN A 53 0.02 -10.08 7.00
CA ASN A 53 -1.17 -10.63 6.36
C ASN A 53 -2.45 -10.18 7.07
N GLU A 54 -2.49 -10.26 8.40
CA GLU A 54 -3.64 -9.82 9.21
C GLU A 54 -3.91 -8.31 9.02
N GLY A 55 -2.86 -7.48 9.09
CA GLY A 55 -2.99 -6.04 8.90
C GLY A 55 -3.38 -5.65 7.47
N LEU A 56 -2.84 -6.34 6.45
CA LEU A 56 -3.17 -6.08 5.07
C LEU A 56 -4.62 -6.47 4.74
N GLU A 57 -5.06 -7.63 5.22
CA GLU A 57 -6.44 -8.11 5.06
C GLU A 57 -7.44 -7.14 5.69
N SER A 58 -7.18 -6.70 6.93
CA SER A 58 -7.98 -5.70 7.63
C SER A 58 -8.12 -4.41 6.81
N LEU A 59 -7.00 -3.83 6.38
CA LEU A 59 -6.99 -2.60 5.58
C LEU A 59 -7.66 -2.74 4.21
N MET A 60 -7.62 -3.93 3.61
CA MET A 60 -8.32 -4.21 2.36
C MET A 60 -9.84 -4.30 2.57
N ASN A 61 -10.27 -4.99 3.63
CA ASN A 61 -11.68 -5.12 3.99
C ASN A 61 -12.31 -3.76 4.32
N ASP A 62 -11.57 -2.91 5.03
CA ASP A 62 -12.01 -1.55 5.39
C ASP A 62 -11.85 -0.54 4.23
N GLY A 63 -11.26 -0.97 3.11
CA GLY A 63 -11.19 -0.17 1.89
C GLY A 63 -10.09 0.90 1.88
N TYR A 64 -9.14 0.86 2.80
CA TYR A 64 -7.96 1.74 2.82
C TYR A 64 -6.90 1.31 1.79
N VAL A 65 -6.80 0.01 1.52
CA VAL A 65 -5.84 -0.57 0.58
C VAL A 65 -6.57 -1.29 -0.55
N ARG A 66 -6.04 -1.14 -1.77
CA ARG A 66 -6.49 -1.91 -2.94
C ARG A 66 -5.42 -2.87 -3.40
N ALA A 67 -5.85 -4.06 -3.78
CA ALA A 67 -5.07 -4.99 -4.57
C ALA A 67 -5.45 -4.86 -6.05
N TYR A 68 -4.46 -4.97 -6.92
CA TYR A 68 -4.62 -5.09 -8.37
C TYR A 68 -3.67 -6.17 -8.87
N VAL A 69 -4.05 -6.88 -9.92
CA VAL A 69 -3.16 -7.84 -10.59
C VAL A 69 -2.41 -7.07 -11.66
N ASN A 70 -1.08 -7.07 -11.63
CA ASN A 70 -0.28 -6.35 -12.61
C ASN A 70 -0.55 -6.80 -14.06
N ASP A 71 -0.05 -6.04 -15.04
CA ASP A 71 -0.52 -6.12 -16.43
C ASP A 71 -0.24 -7.46 -17.13
N ASP A 72 0.78 -8.19 -16.70
CA ASP A 72 1.13 -9.52 -17.21
C ASP A 72 0.50 -10.67 -16.39
N TRP A 73 -0.39 -10.33 -15.46
CA TRP A 73 -1.08 -11.27 -14.58
C TRP A 73 -0.16 -12.11 -13.70
N SER A 74 1.07 -11.64 -13.47
CA SER A 74 2.10 -12.41 -12.75
C SER A 74 2.13 -12.14 -11.24
N GLU A 75 1.68 -10.97 -10.77
CA GLU A 75 1.73 -10.62 -9.35
C GLU A 75 0.65 -9.62 -8.91
N LEU A 76 0.27 -9.74 -7.63
CA LEU A 76 -0.54 -8.74 -6.94
C LEU A 76 0.30 -7.55 -6.51
N ILE A 77 -0.23 -6.37 -6.77
CA ILE A 77 0.29 -5.08 -6.34
C ILE A 77 -0.75 -4.35 -5.49
N PHE A 78 -0.28 -3.57 -4.54
CA PHE A 78 -1.07 -2.94 -3.50
C PHE A 78 -0.83 -1.43 -3.48
N GLY A 79 -1.89 -0.66 -3.30
CA GLY A 79 -1.86 0.80 -3.27
C GLY A 79 -2.87 1.38 -2.28
N LEU A 80 -2.62 2.59 -1.77
CA LEU A 80 -3.62 3.31 -0.96
C LEU A 80 -4.81 3.71 -1.84
N THR A 81 -6.02 3.36 -1.42
CA THR A 81 -7.27 3.65 -2.16
C THR A 81 -7.40 5.12 -2.53
N GLU A 82 -7.06 6.02 -1.61
CA GLU A 82 -7.15 7.47 -1.83
C GLU A 82 -6.13 7.99 -2.85
N ARG A 83 -4.97 7.32 -2.99
CA ARG A 83 -3.94 7.68 -3.98
C ARG A 83 -4.28 7.14 -5.36
N VAL A 84 -4.72 5.89 -5.40
CA VAL A 84 -4.94 5.15 -6.65
C VAL A 84 -6.38 5.24 -7.15
N GLY A 85 -7.28 5.92 -6.45
CA GLY A 85 -8.65 6.19 -6.88
C GLY A 85 -9.57 4.96 -7.03
N ARG A 86 -10.88 5.20 -7.19
CA ARG A 86 -11.89 4.13 -7.29
C ARG A 86 -11.87 3.33 -8.60
N GLY A 87 -11.11 3.79 -9.61
CA GLY A 87 -10.98 3.13 -10.91
C GLY A 87 -9.66 3.40 -11.64
N ALA A 88 -8.57 3.73 -10.92
CA ALA A 88 -7.29 3.89 -11.62
C ALA A 88 -6.68 2.53 -11.94
N HIS A 89 -6.32 2.42 -13.20
CA HIS A 89 -5.46 1.37 -13.71
C HIS A 89 -4.00 1.78 -13.43
N PRO A 90 -3.14 0.88 -12.93
CA PRO A 90 -1.73 1.18 -12.69
C PRO A 90 -0.99 1.77 -13.90
N LEU A 91 -1.44 1.49 -15.12
CA LEU A 91 -0.88 2.01 -16.38
C LEU A 91 -1.10 3.50 -16.62
N LYS A 92 -2.14 4.12 -16.02
CA LYS A 92 -2.28 5.59 -16.06
C LYS A 92 -1.38 6.26 -15.02
N ASP A 93 -0.83 5.47 -14.10
CA ASP A 93 -0.09 5.93 -12.94
C ASP A 93 1.39 5.51 -13.06
N ARG A 94 2.21 6.37 -13.67
CA ARG A 94 3.59 6.10 -14.19
C ARG A 94 4.64 5.56 -13.20
N ARG A 95 4.30 5.14 -11.97
CA ARG A 95 5.27 4.78 -10.91
C ARG A 95 4.88 3.47 -10.21
N LEU A 96 5.12 2.35 -10.90
CA LEU A 96 5.08 1.00 -10.35
C LEU A 96 6.44 0.59 -9.82
N ALA A 97 6.51 0.10 -8.59
CA ALA A 97 7.72 -0.55 -8.05
C ALA A 97 7.83 -1.97 -8.61
N THR A 98 8.36 -2.12 -9.82
CA THR A 98 8.69 -3.45 -10.35
C THR A 98 9.93 -4.01 -9.66
N LYS A 99 9.98 -5.33 -9.48
CA LYS A 99 11.11 -6.06 -8.91
C LYS A 99 12.43 -5.68 -9.62
N ASN A 100 13.47 -5.41 -8.83
CA ASN A 100 14.87 -5.64 -9.24
C ASN A 100 15.18 -7.11 -9.04
#